data_AF-A0A5M8NWZ5-F1
#
_entry.id   AF-A0A5M8NWZ5-F1
#
_cell.length_a   1.000
_cell.length_b   1.000
_cell.length_c   1.000
_cell.angle_alpha   90.00
_cell.angle_beta   90.00
_cell.angle_gamma   90.00
#
_symmetry.space_group_name_H-M   'P 1'
#
loop_
_entity.id
_entity.type
_entity.pdbx_description
1 polymer ?
#
loop_
_entity_poly.entity_id
_entity_poly.type
_entity_poly.pdbx_seq_one_letter_code
_entity_poly.pdbx_strand_id
1 'polypeptide(L)'
;MDKTLHEGFADEIWKIALFTDHQLFDRFHKYNLKSDKARSGKVALSLKELSQFIPGDYVVHTDHGVGRFAGLVRMPNGESTQEVIKLIYQNEDVVFVSIHSLHKVSKYRGKDGEIPRLNKLGTGAWEKLKERTKTKIKDIARDLIKLYSQRREEKGFAYSPDSFLQNELEAGFTYEDTPDQSKATADVKQDMERDVPMDRLVCGDVGFGKTEIAVRAAFKAVADDKQVAILVPTTVLAYQHYQTFTARL
;
A
#
# COMPACT_ATOMS: atom_id res chain seq x y z
N MET A 1 18.16 1.37 34.11
CA MET A 1 17.89 -0.06 34.31
C MET A 1 16.38 -0.20 34.31
N ASP A 2 15.77 -0.33 33.14
CA ASP A 2 14.32 -0.52 33.05
C ASP A 2 14.04 -2.01 33.23
N LYS A 3 13.75 -2.42 34.46
CA LYS A 3 13.30 -3.78 34.76
C LYS A 3 11.78 -3.83 34.61
N THR A 4 11.30 -4.68 33.71
CA THR A 4 9.87 -4.96 33.50
C THR A 4 9.33 -5.85 34.63
N LEU A 5 8.19 -5.48 35.20
CA LEU A 5 7.43 -6.28 36.17
C LEU A 5 6.39 -7.13 35.42
N HIS A 6 6.39 -8.44 35.66
CA HIS A 6 5.46 -9.38 35.00
C HIS A 6 4.09 -9.43 35.68
N GLU A 7 3.99 -9.04 36.95
CA GLU A 7 2.73 -8.92 37.69
C GLU A 7 2.86 -7.78 38.71
N GLY A 8 1.74 -7.18 39.06
CA GLY A 8 1.66 -6.26 40.19
C GLY A 8 1.64 -7.00 41.52
N PHE A 9 1.97 -6.30 42.60
CA PHE A 9 2.02 -6.87 43.95
C PHE A 9 1.45 -5.87 44.96
N ALA A 10 0.98 -6.40 46.08
CA ALA A 10 0.59 -5.61 47.25
C ALA A 10 1.60 -5.86 48.37
N ASP A 11 2.12 -4.77 48.94
CA ASP A 11 2.97 -4.80 50.12
C ASP A 11 2.17 -4.25 51.31
N GLU A 12 1.80 -5.13 52.23
CA GLU A 12 1.03 -4.78 53.43
C GLU A 12 1.85 -4.02 54.47
N ILE A 13 3.19 -4.14 54.45
CA ILE A 13 4.09 -3.48 55.40
C ILE A 13 4.16 -1.99 55.07
N TRP A 14 4.29 -1.67 53.78
CA TRP A 14 4.35 -0.29 53.30
C TRP A 14 2.97 0.28 52.89
N LYS A 15 1.92 -0.56 52.92
CA LYS A 15 0.57 -0.25 52.43
C LYS A 15 0.56 0.28 51.00
N ILE A 16 1.37 -0.34 50.12
CA ILE A 16 1.47 0.02 48.71
C ILE A 16 0.85 -1.10 47.89
N ALA A 17 -0.06 -0.75 46.98
CA ALA A 17 -0.56 -1.65 45.96
C ALA A 17 -0.07 -1.16 44.60
N LEU A 18 0.73 -1.99 43.93
CA LEU A 18 1.24 -1.72 42.59
C LEU A 18 0.49 -2.62 41.62
N PHE A 19 -0.30 -2.01 40.75
CA PHE A 19 -0.95 -2.70 39.64
C PHE A 19 -0.18 -2.40 38.36
N THR A 20 -0.06 -3.43 37.54
CA THR A 20 0.55 -3.32 36.22
C THR A 20 -0.54 -3.10 35.17
N ASP A 21 -0.20 -2.47 34.04
CA ASP A 21 -1.17 -2.20 32.96
C ASP A 21 -1.90 -3.46 32.49
N HIS A 22 -1.27 -4.63 32.52
CA HIS A 22 -1.92 -5.88 32.12
C HIS A 22 -2.95 -6.37 33.16
N GLN A 23 -2.79 -6.08 34.46
CA GLN A 23 -3.79 -6.43 35.48
C GLN A 23 -4.99 -5.49 35.47
N LEU A 24 -4.80 -4.24 35.04
CA LEU A 24 -5.86 -3.24 34.93
C LEU A 24 -6.61 -3.33 33.59
N PHE A 25 -5.92 -3.68 32.50
CA PHE A 25 -6.45 -3.57 31.14
C PHE A 25 -6.37 -4.87 30.32
N ASP A 26 -5.95 -6.00 30.91
CA ASP A 26 -5.78 -7.31 30.25
C ASP A 26 -4.87 -7.27 29.00
N ARG A 27 -3.86 -6.38 29.03
CA ARG A 27 -2.92 -6.12 27.93
C ARG A 27 -1.62 -6.92 28.08
N PHE A 28 -1.46 -8.02 27.35
CA PHE A 28 -0.17 -8.74 27.29
C PHE A 28 0.88 -7.95 26.50
N HIS A 29 1.73 -7.19 27.19
CA HIS A 29 2.86 -6.47 26.58
C HIS A 29 3.91 -7.44 26.03
N LYS A 30 4.01 -7.57 24.69
CA LYS A 30 5.26 -7.94 24.03
C LYS A 30 6.00 -6.66 23.67
N TYR A 31 6.95 -6.27 24.50
CA TYR A 31 7.82 -5.13 24.22
C TYR A 31 8.72 -5.48 23.01
N ASN A 32 8.44 -4.88 21.85
CA ASN A 32 9.36 -4.94 20.72
C ASN A 32 10.23 -3.67 20.76
N LEU A 33 11.52 -3.85 21.04
CA LEU A 33 12.50 -2.77 21.05
C LEU A 33 12.47 -2.03 19.70
N LYS A 34 12.13 -0.74 19.74
CA LYS A 34 12.21 0.19 18.59
C LYS A 34 13.61 0.16 18.00
N SER A 35 13.79 -0.57 16.91
CA SER A 35 15.02 -0.58 16.12
C SER A 35 14.75 -0.36 14.63
N ASP A 36 13.86 0.57 14.30
CA ASP A 36 13.46 0.84 12.90
C ASP A 36 14.08 2.11 12.30
N LYS A 37 15.27 2.52 12.75
CA LYS A 37 16.04 3.61 12.12
C LYS A 37 17.12 3.15 11.13
N ALA A 38 17.16 1.88 10.72
CA ALA A 38 18.29 1.34 9.96
C ALA A 38 17.98 0.61 8.63
N ARG A 39 16.79 0.75 8.02
CA ARG A 39 16.53 0.17 6.68
C ARG A 39 15.72 1.07 5.74
N SER A 40 16.14 2.33 5.59
CA SER A 40 15.78 3.12 4.41
C SER A 40 16.87 2.96 3.34
N GLY A 41 16.97 1.77 2.76
CA GLY A 41 17.76 1.51 1.56
C GLY A 41 16.88 1.62 0.32
N LYS A 42 16.45 2.84 -0.05
CA LYS A 42 15.96 3.10 -1.41
C LYS A 42 17.15 3.00 -2.37
N VAL A 43 16.92 2.42 -3.55
CA VAL A 43 17.83 2.27 -4.71
C VAL A 43 18.77 1.05 -4.69
N ALA A 44 18.20 -0.17 -4.63
CA ALA A 44 18.92 -1.41 -4.96
C ALA A 44 18.10 -2.35 -5.88
N LEU A 45 17.28 -1.78 -6.75
CA LEU A 45 16.30 -2.52 -7.55
C LEU A 45 16.84 -3.09 -8.88
N SER A 46 17.98 -2.65 -9.41
CA SER A 46 18.39 -3.04 -10.77
C SER A 46 19.14 -4.39 -10.87
N LEU A 47 19.96 -4.76 -9.87
CA LEU A 47 20.76 -5.99 -9.93
C LEU A 47 20.03 -7.24 -9.43
N LYS A 48 19.10 -7.10 -8.47
CA LYS A 48 18.27 -8.21 -7.98
C LYS A 48 17.23 -8.68 -8.99
N GLU A 49 16.79 -7.81 -9.90
CA GLU A 49 15.80 -8.14 -10.94
C GLU A 49 16.41 -8.97 -12.06
N LEU A 50 17.70 -8.79 -12.37
CA LEU A 50 18.41 -9.61 -13.37
C LEU A 50 18.54 -11.08 -12.97
N SER A 51 18.81 -11.34 -11.69
CA SER A 51 18.91 -12.70 -11.14
C SER A 51 17.56 -13.44 -11.09
N GLN A 52 16.45 -12.79 -11.45
CA GLN A 52 15.10 -13.38 -11.45
C GLN A 52 14.64 -13.83 -12.84
N PHE A 53 15.38 -13.52 -13.91
CA PHE A 53 15.00 -13.94 -15.25
C PHE A 53 15.44 -15.37 -15.52
N ILE A 54 14.45 -16.24 -15.74
CA ILE A 54 14.67 -17.62 -16.16
C ILE A 54 14.42 -17.69 -17.67
N PRO A 55 15.26 -18.41 -18.45
CA PRO A 55 14.95 -18.68 -19.85
C PRO A 55 13.54 -19.24 -19.99
N GLY A 56 12.71 -18.55 -20.76
CA GLY A 56 11.29 -18.86 -20.90
C GLY A 56 10.35 -17.81 -20.34
N ASP A 57 10.81 -16.91 -19.46
CA ASP A 57 10.02 -15.82 -18.89
C ASP A 57 9.55 -14.82 -19.97
N TYR A 58 8.38 -14.23 -19.76
CA TYR A 58 7.88 -13.13 -20.58
C TYR A 58 8.44 -11.80 -20.10
N VAL A 59 8.91 -11.00 -21.06
CA VAL A 59 9.51 -9.69 -20.81
C VAL A 59 8.90 -8.64 -21.73
N VAL A 60 8.89 -7.40 -21.28
CA VAL A 60 8.43 -6.24 -22.04
C VAL A 60 9.64 -5.39 -22.37
N HIS A 61 9.88 -5.21 -23.67
CA HIS A 61 10.80 -4.20 -24.17
C HIS A 61 10.05 -2.90 -24.46
N THR A 62 10.60 -1.78 -24.03
CA THR A 62 9.96 -0.45 -24.16
C THR A 62 9.58 -0.09 -25.61
N ASP A 63 10.40 -0.51 -26.58
CA ASP A 63 10.26 -0.16 -28.00
C ASP A 63 9.59 -1.27 -28.84
N HIS A 64 9.66 -2.52 -28.41
CA HIS A 64 9.26 -3.69 -29.22
C HIS A 64 8.06 -4.46 -28.62
N GLY A 65 7.74 -4.21 -27.35
CA GLY A 65 6.62 -4.82 -26.64
C GLY A 65 6.96 -6.16 -26.01
N VAL A 66 5.99 -7.06 -25.96
CA VAL A 66 6.10 -8.31 -25.20
C VAL A 66 6.84 -9.38 -26.01
N GLY A 67 7.93 -9.89 -25.43
CA GLY A 67 8.78 -10.95 -25.95
C GLY A 67 9.03 -12.03 -24.89
N ARG A 68 9.74 -13.08 -25.28
CA ARG A 68 10.18 -14.17 -24.42
C ARG A 68 11.69 -14.11 -24.23
N PHE A 69 12.16 -14.21 -22.99
CA PHE A 69 13.58 -14.23 -22.68
C PHE A 69 14.18 -15.59 -23.04
N ALA A 70 15.21 -15.59 -23.90
CA ALA A 70 15.89 -16.80 -24.38
C ALA A 70 17.29 -17.00 -23.79
N GLY A 71 17.73 -16.13 -22.88
CA GLY A 71 19.04 -16.19 -22.23
C GLY A 71 20.02 -15.12 -22.68
N LEU A 72 21.23 -15.22 -22.15
CA LEU A 72 22.37 -14.37 -22.49
C LEU A 72 23.23 -15.07 -23.56
N VAL A 73 23.66 -14.30 -24.56
CA VAL A 73 24.53 -14.77 -25.64
C VAL A 73 25.73 -13.83 -25.73
N ARG A 74 26.92 -14.40 -25.91
CA ARG A 74 28.13 -13.62 -26.21
C ARG A 74 28.21 -13.41 -27.72
N MET A 75 28.25 -12.16 -28.13
CA MET A 75 28.47 -11.79 -29.52
C MET A 75 29.82 -11.08 -29.70
N PRO A 76 30.54 -11.38 -30.78
CA PRO A 76 31.71 -10.59 -31.15
C PRO A 76 31.26 -9.19 -31.57
N ASN A 77 31.85 -8.17 -30.96
CA ASN A 77 31.66 -6.77 -31.31
C ASN A 77 33.05 -6.14 -31.56
N GLY A 78 33.51 -6.27 -32.82
CA GLY A 78 34.86 -5.89 -33.21
C GLY A 78 35.93 -6.77 -32.54
N GLU A 79 36.88 -6.16 -31.84
CA GLU A 79 37.96 -6.83 -31.11
C GLU A 79 37.54 -7.36 -29.72
N SER A 80 36.32 -7.02 -29.26
CA SER A 80 35.81 -7.40 -27.94
C SER A 80 34.61 -8.34 -28.04
N THR A 81 34.33 -9.09 -26.98
CA THR A 81 33.09 -9.85 -26.85
C THR A 81 32.12 -9.08 -25.98
N GLN A 82 30.89 -8.91 -26.47
CA GLN A 82 29.82 -8.26 -25.73
C GLN A 82 28.73 -9.28 -25.38
N GLU A 83 28.33 -9.28 -24.11
CA GLU A 83 27.17 -10.04 -23.67
C GLU A 83 25.88 -9.28 -24.01
N VAL A 84 24.98 -9.96 -24.70
CA VAL A 84 23.67 -9.45 -25.11
C VAL A 84 22.57 -10.40 -24.65
N ILE A 85 21.42 -9.84 -24.35
CA ILE A 85 20.21 -10.58 -24.02
C ILE A 85 19.49 -10.93 -25.32
N LYS A 86 19.17 -12.22 -25.50
CA LYS A 86 18.38 -12.71 -26.62
C LYS A 86 16.90 -12.72 -26.25
N LEU A 87 16.08 -11.97 -26.98
CA LEU A 87 14.63 -11.96 -26.85
C LEU A 87 13.98 -12.55 -28.11
N ILE A 88 12.98 -13.40 -27.93
CA ILE A 88 12.22 -14.05 -29.01
C ILE A 88 10.80 -13.46 -29.03
N TYR A 89 10.36 -13.03 -30.21
CA TYR A 89 9.05 -12.45 -30.47
C TYR A 89 8.19 -13.42 -31.29
N GLN A 90 7.02 -12.95 -31.74
CA GLN A 90 6.13 -13.75 -32.58
C GLN A 90 6.82 -14.13 -33.92
N ASN A 91 6.53 -15.32 -34.45
CA ASN A 91 7.20 -15.90 -35.64
C ASN A 91 8.69 -16.21 -35.47
N GLU A 92 9.15 -16.42 -34.24
CA GLU A 92 10.56 -16.70 -33.92
C GLU A 92 11.52 -15.55 -34.26
N ASP A 93 11.00 -14.33 -34.45
CA ASP A 93 11.79 -13.12 -34.65
C ASP A 93 12.68 -12.87 -33.41
N VAL A 94 13.98 -12.62 -33.62
CA VAL A 94 14.95 -12.45 -32.52
C VAL A 94 15.45 -11.01 -32.44
N VAL A 95 15.48 -10.45 -31.24
CA VAL A 95 16.13 -9.17 -30.94
C VAL A 95 17.25 -9.38 -29.92
N PHE A 96 18.41 -8.81 -30.20
CA PHE A 96 19.54 -8.78 -29.29
C PHE A 96 19.60 -7.43 -28.58
N VAL A 97 19.48 -7.43 -27.25
CA VAL A 97 19.50 -6.23 -26.43
C VAL A 97 20.81 -6.20 -25.65
N SER A 98 21.59 -5.14 -25.80
CA SER A 98 22.81 -4.93 -25.01
C SER A 98 22.49 -4.83 -23.52
N ILE A 99 23.37 -5.37 -22.65
CA ILE A 99 23.26 -5.22 -21.20
C ILE A 99 23.19 -3.75 -20.77
N HIS A 100 23.82 -2.82 -21.50
CA HIS A 100 23.72 -1.39 -21.20
C HIS A 100 22.30 -0.83 -21.38
N SER A 101 21.48 -1.45 -22.23
CA SER A 101 20.08 -1.09 -22.47
C SER A 101 19.09 -1.90 -21.64
N LEU A 102 19.55 -2.61 -20.62
CA LEU A 102 18.71 -3.44 -19.75
C LEU A 102 17.57 -2.67 -19.08
N HIS A 103 17.77 -1.39 -18.76
CA HIS A 103 16.74 -0.53 -18.18
C HIS A 103 15.47 -0.40 -19.05
N LYS A 104 15.54 -0.76 -20.34
CA LYS A 104 14.39 -0.81 -21.26
C LYS A 104 13.60 -2.11 -21.21
N VAL A 105 14.12 -3.12 -20.51
CA VAL A 105 13.52 -4.45 -20.37
C VAL A 105 12.94 -4.57 -18.97
N SER A 106 11.71 -5.05 -18.87
CA SER A 106 11.04 -5.30 -17.60
C SER A 106 10.32 -6.64 -17.65
N LYS A 107 10.22 -7.34 -16.51
CA LYS A 107 9.45 -8.59 -16.44
C LYS A 107 7.97 -8.30 -16.72
N TYR A 108 7.35 -9.10 -17.57
CA TYR A 108 5.92 -8.98 -17.82
C TYR A 108 5.14 -9.39 -16.56
N ARG A 109 4.27 -8.50 -16.09
CA ARG A 109 3.35 -8.75 -14.97
C ARG A 109 1.93 -8.67 -15.51
N GLY A 110 1.38 -9.82 -15.89
CA GLY A 110 -0.01 -9.96 -16.34
C GLY A 110 -0.94 -10.36 -15.21
N LYS A 111 -2.24 -10.50 -15.50
CA LYS A 111 -3.17 -11.19 -14.60
C LYS A 111 -2.73 -12.65 -14.46
N ASP A 112 -2.74 -13.16 -13.23
CA ASP A 112 -2.25 -14.50 -12.90
C ASP A 112 -2.88 -15.56 -13.82
N GLY A 113 -2.02 -16.33 -14.51
CA GLY A 113 -2.42 -17.47 -15.34
C GLY A 113 -2.63 -17.21 -16.83
N GLU A 114 -2.69 -15.95 -17.30
CA GLU A 114 -2.81 -15.67 -18.74
C GLU A 114 -1.46 -15.60 -19.45
N ILE A 115 -1.26 -16.46 -20.45
CA ILE A 115 -0.09 -16.40 -21.32
C ILE A 115 -0.22 -15.17 -22.24
N PRO A 116 0.72 -14.21 -22.17
CA PRO A 116 0.64 -13.02 -22.99
C PRO A 116 0.83 -13.34 -24.47
N ARG A 117 0.16 -12.57 -25.33
CA ARG A 117 0.42 -12.60 -26.76
C ARG A 117 1.76 -11.91 -27.04
N LEU A 118 2.68 -12.63 -27.68
CA LEU A 118 3.92 -12.06 -28.17
C LEU A 118 3.63 -11.06 -29.29
N ASN A 119 4.34 -9.95 -29.30
CA ASN A 119 4.17 -8.94 -30.35
C ASN A 119 4.99 -9.31 -31.59
N LYS A 120 4.51 -8.91 -32.77
CA LYS A 120 5.24 -9.00 -34.04
C LYS A 120 6.07 -7.74 -34.29
N LEU A 121 7.36 -7.91 -34.60
CA LEU A 121 8.26 -6.80 -34.91
C LEU A 121 7.85 -6.10 -36.23
N GLY A 122 8.10 -4.80 -36.32
CA GLY A 122 7.89 -4.01 -37.54
C GLY A 122 6.44 -3.67 -37.91
N THR A 123 5.44 -4.16 -37.18
CA THR A 123 4.01 -3.92 -37.50
C THR A 123 3.46 -2.59 -37.00
N GLY A 124 4.21 -1.85 -36.16
CA GLY A 124 3.74 -0.63 -35.49
C GLY A 124 2.56 -0.84 -34.52
N ALA A 125 2.12 -2.10 -34.31
CA ALA A 125 0.99 -2.42 -33.45
C ALA A 125 1.25 -2.03 -31.98
N TRP A 126 2.49 -2.21 -31.52
CA TRP A 126 2.93 -1.81 -30.18
C TRP A 126 2.86 -0.30 -29.98
N GLU A 127 3.33 0.47 -30.96
CA GLU A 127 3.32 1.93 -30.90
C GLU A 127 1.89 2.48 -30.87
N LYS A 128 1.00 1.97 -31.74
CA LYS A 128 -0.43 2.29 -31.72
C LYS A 128 -1.09 1.93 -30.39
N LEU A 129 -0.76 0.77 -29.81
CA LEU A 129 -1.27 0.35 -28.51
C LEU A 129 -0.79 1.28 -27.38
N LYS A 130 0.50 1.67 -27.40
CA LYS A 130 1.11 2.60 -26.45
C LYS A 130 0.47 3.98 -26.54
N GLU A 131 0.22 4.48 -27.75
CA GLU A 131 -0.42 5.79 -27.96
C GLU A 131 -1.88 5.80 -27.49
N ARG A 132 -2.66 4.78 -27.84
CA ARG A 132 -4.04 4.62 -27.34
C ARG A 132 -4.09 4.55 -25.82
N THR A 133 -3.19 3.77 -25.22
CA THR A 133 -3.11 3.62 -23.75
C THR A 133 -2.69 4.92 -23.08
N LYS A 134 -1.72 5.64 -23.65
CA LYS A 134 -1.29 6.97 -23.19
C LYS A 134 -2.43 7.98 -23.21
N THR A 135 -3.27 7.93 -24.25
CA THR A 135 -4.45 8.80 -24.37
C THR A 135 -5.46 8.49 -23.27
N LYS A 136 -5.82 7.22 -23.08
CA LYS A 136 -6.72 6.79 -21.99
C LYS A 136 -6.21 7.19 -20.60
N ILE A 137 -4.92 7.03 -20.33
CA ILE A 137 -4.31 7.45 -19.07
C ILE A 137 -4.43 8.97 -18.88
N LYS A 138 -4.20 9.75 -19.95
CA LYS A 138 -4.40 11.20 -19.91
C LYS A 138 -5.86 11.58 -19.64
N ASP A 139 -6.81 10.85 -20.21
CA ASP A 139 -8.23 11.09 -19.99
C ASP A 139 -8.61 10.84 -18.53
N ILE A 140 -8.21 9.69 -17.96
CA ILE A 140 -8.40 9.38 -16.53
C ILE A 140 -7.74 10.44 -15.64
N ALA A 141 -6.51 10.85 -15.96
CA ALA A 141 -5.81 11.88 -15.20
C ALA A 141 -6.54 13.22 -15.26
N ARG A 142 -7.08 13.62 -16.43
CA ARG A 142 -7.89 14.83 -16.56
C ARG A 142 -9.17 14.73 -15.73
N ASP A 143 -9.84 13.60 -15.75
CA ASP A 143 -11.06 13.38 -14.96
C ASP A 143 -10.80 13.45 -13.45
N LEU A 144 -9.71 12.83 -12.98
CA LEU A 144 -9.28 12.92 -11.57
C LEU A 144 -8.96 14.37 -11.16
N ILE A 145 -8.21 15.11 -11.99
CA ILE A 145 -7.89 16.52 -11.72
C ILE A 145 -9.17 17.35 -11.64
N LYS A 146 -10.09 17.16 -12.59
CA LYS A 146 -11.38 17.86 -12.62
C LYS A 146 -12.18 17.57 -11.35
N LEU A 147 -12.26 16.30 -10.94
CA LEU A 147 -12.95 15.88 -9.73
C LEU A 147 -12.35 16.48 -8.45
N TYR A 148 -11.01 16.55 -8.35
CA TYR A 148 -10.35 17.22 -7.23
C TYR A 148 -10.55 18.74 -7.23
N SER A 149 -10.61 19.38 -8.40
CA SER A 149 -10.93 20.81 -8.51
C SER A 149 -12.34 21.10 -8.00
N GLN A 150 -13.33 20.32 -8.47
CA GLN A 150 -14.72 20.48 -8.05
C GLN A 150 -14.87 20.31 -6.54
N ARG A 151 -14.24 19.28 -5.94
CA ARG A 151 -14.28 19.08 -4.49
C ARG A 151 -13.62 20.20 -3.69
N ARG A 152 -12.54 20.81 -4.22
CA ARG A 152 -11.89 21.96 -3.55
C ARG A 152 -12.73 23.22 -3.57
N GLU A 153 -13.60 23.38 -4.57
CA GLU A 153 -14.52 24.51 -4.68
C GLU A 153 -15.78 24.32 -3.82
N GLU A 154 -16.18 23.07 -3.57
CA GLU A 154 -17.27 22.73 -2.67
C GLU A 154 -16.91 23.01 -1.21
N LYS A 155 -17.81 23.69 -0.50
CA LYS A 155 -17.71 23.85 0.96
C LYS A 155 -18.11 22.55 1.64
N GLY A 156 -17.16 21.93 2.32
CA GLY A 156 -17.38 20.78 3.19
C GLY A 156 -17.92 21.17 4.56
N PHE A 157 -18.11 20.16 5.41
CA PHE A 157 -18.38 20.34 6.83
C PHE A 157 -17.09 20.06 7.61
N ALA A 158 -16.58 21.09 8.29
CA ALA A 158 -15.44 20.96 9.19
C ALA A 158 -15.92 20.41 10.53
N TYR A 159 -15.49 19.20 10.86
CA TYR A 159 -15.75 18.60 12.18
C TYR A 159 -14.97 19.32 13.28
N SER A 160 -15.51 19.29 14.49
CA SER A 160 -14.90 19.86 15.70
C SER A 160 -13.62 19.09 16.08
N PRO A 161 -12.66 19.74 16.78
CA PRO A 161 -11.54 19.05 17.41
C PRO A 161 -11.99 17.93 18.34
N ASP A 162 -11.10 16.96 18.57
CA ASP A 162 -11.41 15.80 19.40
C ASP A 162 -11.89 16.18 20.81
N SER A 163 -13.02 15.60 21.21
CA SER A 163 -13.59 15.76 22.55
C SER A 163 -12.98 14.77 23.54
N PHE A 164 -13.29 14.95 24.82
CA PHE A 164 -12.93 13.97 25.86
C PHE A 164 -13.43 12.55 25.51
N LEU A 165 -14.65 12.45 24.98
CA LEU A 165 -15.26 11.18 24.58
C LEU A 165 -14.49 10.49 23.46
N GLN A 166 -13.92 11.25 22.51
CA GLN A 166 -13.09 10.68 21.45
C GLN A 166 -11.83 10.03 22.03
N ASN A 167 -11.18 10.72 22.97
CA ASN A 167 -10.00 10.20 23.65
C ASN A 167 -10.34 8.95 24.49
N GLU A 168 -11.51 8.92 25.11
CA GLU A 168 -11.99 7.76 25.88
C GLU A 168 -12.23 6.53 24.99
N LEU A 169 -12.90 6.71 23.84
CA LEU A 169 -13.09 5.63 22.86
C LEU A 169 -11.77 5.07 22.33
N GLU A 170 -10.81 5.95 22.07
CA GLU A 170 -9.48 5.59 21.59
C GLU A 170 -8.67 4.86 22.67
N ALA A 171 -8.73 5.33 23.92
CA ALA A 171 -8.10 4.67 25.05
C ALA A 171 -8.71 3.29 25.35
N GLY A 172 -10.01 3.10 25.04
CA GLY A 172 -10.71 1.82 25.14
C GLY A 172 -10.28 0.78 24.10
N PHE A 173 -9.44 1.13 23.13
CA PHE A 173 -8.88 0.14 22.21
C PHE A 173 -7.87 -0.76 22.95
N THR A 174 -8.02 -2.07 22.80
CA THR A 174 -7.20 -3.06 23.54
C THR A 174 -5.77 -3.15 23.01
N TYR A 175 -5.54 -2.80 21.75
CA TYR A 175 -4.25 -2.92 21.08
C TYR A 175 -3.52 -1.59 21.00
N GLU A 176 -2.19 -1.63 20.98
CA GLU A 176 -1.36 -0.46 20.72
C GLU A 176 -1.30 -0.18 19.22
N ASP A 177 -1.52 1.08 18.83
CA ASP A 177 -1.44 1.50 17.44
C ASP A 177 -0.01 1.38 16.91
N THR A 178 0.13 0.90 15.68
CA THR A 178 1.39 1.00 14.94
C THR A 178 1.65 2.46 14.52
N PRO A 179 2.90 2.86 14.25
CA PRO A 179 3.20 4.21 13.78
C PRO A 179 2.41 4.61 12.52
N ASP A 180 2.17 3.67 11.61
CA ASP A 180 1.37 3.89 10.41
C ASP A 180 -0.12 4.06 10.74
N GLN A 181 -0.65 3.32 11.71
CA GLN A 181 -2.04 3.49 12.18
C GLN A 181 -2.25 4.83 12.88
N SER A 182 -1.34 5.24 13.77
CA SER A 182 -1.42 6.55 14.44
C SER A 182 -1.35 7.68 13.42
N LYS A 183 -0.45 7.57 12.44
CA LYS A 183 -0.35 8.55 11.35
C LYS A 183 -1.62 8.60 10.52
N ALA A 184 -2.13 7.44 10.09
CA ALA A 184 -3.36 7.38 9.30
C ALA A 184 -4.57 7.93 10.06
N THR A 185 -4.66 7.69 11.37
CA THR A 185 -5.71 8.25 12.23
C THR A 185 -5.62 9.77 12.30
N ALA A 186 -4.43 10.32 12.56
CA ALA A 186 -4.22 11.77 12.63
C ALA A 186 -4.54 12.45 11.30
N ASP A 187 -4.07 11.86 10.20
CA ASP A 187 -4.34 12.31 8.83
C ASP A 187 -5.84 12.35 8.50
N VAL A 188 -6.60 11.30 8.88
CA VAL A 188 -8.06 11.24 8.68
C VAL A 188 -8.75 12.33 9.49
N LYS A 189 -8.41 12.49 10.77
CA LYS A 189 -8.99 13.53 11.64
C LYS A 189 -8.71 14.93 11.10
N GLN A 190 -7.47 15.18 10.68
CA GLN A 190 -7.08 16.45 10.09
C GLN A 190 -7.89 16.76 8.83
N ASP A 191 -8.13 15.78 7.96
CA ASP A 191 -8.94 15.99 6.77
C ASP A 191 -10.42 16.20 7.11
N MET A 192 -10.96 15.55 8.15
CA MET A 192 -12.32 15.78 8.66
C MET A 192 -12.50 17.18 9.25
N GLU A 193 -11.48 17.75 9.89
CA GLU A 193 -11.54 19.09 10.49
C GLU A 193 -11.42 20.24 9.45
N ARG A 194 -11.19 19.93 8.17
CA ARG A 194 -11.09 20.94 7.10
C ARG A 194 -12.47 21.33 6.56
N ASP A 195 -12.51 22.54 6.00
CA ASP A 195 -13.66 23.10 5.29
C ASP A 195 -13.86 22.55 3.86
N VAL A 196 -13.08 21.54 3.48
CA VAL A 196 -13.12 20.87 2.17
C VAL A 196 -13.50 19.41 2.37
N PRO A 197 -14.39 18.84 1.54
CA PRO A 197 -14.76 17.42 1.62
C PRO A 197 -13.54 16.49 1.60
N MET A 198 -13.44 15.62 2.63
CA MET A 198 -12.40 14.60 2.71
C MET A 198 -12.60 13.52 1.62
N ASP A 199 -11.51 13.17 0.94
CA ASP A 199 -11.42 11.98 0.08
C ASP A 199 -10.08 11.28 0.30
N ARG A 200 -10.08 10.29 1.19
CA ARG A 200 -8.87 9.60 1.62
C ARG A 200 -9.00 8.10 1.42
N LEU A 201 -7.95 7.51 0.85
CA LEU A 201 -7.78 6.07 0.74
C LEU A 201 -6.74 5.58 1.75
N VAL A 202 -7.17 4.73 2.69
CA VAL A 202 -6.28 4.05 3.63
C VAL A 202 -5.97 2.65 3.11
N CYS A 203 -4.74 2.42 2.69
CA CYS A 203 -4.25 1.12 2.23
C CYS A 203 -3.52 0.39 3.36
N GLY A 204 -3.77 -0.91 3.49
CA GLY A 204 -3.06 -1.77 4.44
C GLY A 204 -3.50 -3.21 4.27
N ASP A 205 -2.68 -4.16 4.74
CA ASP A 205 -2.97 -5.59 4.63
C ASP A 205 -4.13 -6.02 5.55
N VAL A 206 -4.64 -7.23 5.35
CA VAL A 206 -5.70 -7.80 6.20
C VAL A 206 -5.20 -7.88 7.64
N GLY A 207 -6.00 -7.40 8.60
CA GLY A 207 -5.65 -7.40 10.03
C GLY A 207 -4.87 -6.18 10.53
N PHE A 208 -4.48 -5.23 9.66
CA PHE A 208 -3.73 -4.03 10.05
C PHE A 208 -4.59 -2.91 10.67
N GLY A 209 -5.72 -3.23 11.30
CA GLY A 209 -6.52 -2.25 12.05
C GLY A 209 -7.20 -1.15 11.23
N LYS A 210 -7.39 -1.33 9.91
CA LYS A 210 -8.14 -0.36 9.07
C LYS A 210 -9.54 -0.07 9.60
N THR A 211 -10.20 -1.09 10.15
CA THR A 211 -11.53 -0.97 10.74
C THR A 211 -11.53 -0.03 11.94
N GLU A 212 -10.47 -0.04 12.76
CA GLU A 212 -10.36 0.84 13.92
C GLU A 212 -10.26 2.31 13.51
N ILE A 213 -9.49 2.61 12.44
CA ILE A 213 -9.42 3.97 11.88
C ILE A 213 -10.81 4.44 11.43
N ALA A 214 -11.60 3.56 10.81
CA ALA A 214 -12.96 3.88 10.39
C ALA A 214 -13.93 4.08 11.57
N VAL A 215 -13.80 3.29 12.64
CA VAL A 215 -14.60 3.45 13.88
C VAL A 215 -14.32 4.81 14.52
N ARG A 216 -13.05 5.22 14.64
CA ARG A 216 -12.66 6.52 15.20
C ARG A 216 -13.20 7.69 14.37
N ALA A 217 -13.11 7.58 13.04
CA ALA A 217 -13.68 8.58 12.14
C ALA A 217 -15.21 8.65 12.24
N ALA A 218 -15.89 7.50 12.34
CA ALA A 218 -17.33 7.44 12.50
C ALA A 218 -17.78 8.07 13.83
N PHE A 219 -17.09 7.78 14.93
CA PHE A 219 -17.42 8.36 16.23
C PHE A 219 -17.25 9.88 16.23
N LYS A 220 -16.15 10.40 15.64
CA LYS A 220 -15.95 11.85 15.48
C LYS A 220 -17.11 12.51 14.71
N ALA A 221 -17.62 11.84 13.68
CA ALA A 221 -18.76 12.37 12.94
C ALA A 221 -20.06 12.38 13.76
N VAL A 222 -20.32 11.30 14.51
CA VAL A 222 -21.49 11.20 15.40
C VAL A 222 -21.42 12.19 16.56
N ALA A 223 -20.22 12.49 17.07
CA ALA A 223 -20.01 13.48 18.14
C ALA A 223 -20.42 14.90 17.74
N ASP A 224 -20.45 15.21 16.44
CA ASP A 224 -20.96 16.47 15.86
C ASP A 224 -22.38 16.32 15.28
N ASP A 225 -23.17 15.36 15.79
CA ASP A 225 -24.55 15.07 15.38
C ASP A 225 -24.70 14.76 13.88
N LYS A 226 -23.68 14.17 13.25
CA LYS A 226 -23.76 13.69 11.85
C LYS A 226 -24.03 12.20 11.77
N GLN A 227 -24.76 11.81 10.74
CA GLN A 227 -25.00 10.40 10.41
C GLN A 227 -23.82 9.82 9.63
N VAL A 228 -23.51 8.54 9.88
CA VAL A 228 -22.44 7.81 9.21
C VAL A 228 -23.02 6.65 8.41
N ALA A 229 -22.59 6.50 7.16
CA ALA A 229 -22.95 5.38 6.31
C ALA A 229 -21.69 4.55 5.97
N ILE A 230 -21.78 3.24 6.13
CA ILE A 230 -20.70 2.29 5.80
C ILE A 230 -21.18 1.39 4.67
N LEU A 231 -20.54 1.51 3.51
CA LEU A 231 -20.85 0.71 2.33
C LEU A 231 -19.82 -0.40 2.16
N VAL A 232 -20.29 -1.64 1.99
CA VAL A 232 -19.46 -2.83 1.84
C VAL A 232 -20.00 -3.72 0.72
N PRO A 233 -19.16 -4.53 0.04
CA PRO A 233 -19.55 -5.25 -1.16
C PRO A 233 -20.36 -6.53 -0.88
N THR A 234 -20.34 -7.07 0.34
CA THR A 234 -21.02 -8.33 0.69
C THR A 234 -21.69 -8.26 2.05
N THR A 235 -22.75 -9.06 2.23
CA THR A 235 -23.51 -9.15 3.49
C THR A 235 -22.68 -9.71 4.63
N VAL A 236 -21.71 -10.61 4.36
CA VAL A 236 -20.79 -11.14 5.36
C VAL A 236 -19.92 -10.02 5.95
N LEU A 237 -19.36 -9.15 5.09
CA LEU A 237 -18.60 -8.00 5.55
C LEU A 237 -19.50 -7.00 6.30
N ALA A 238 -20.75 -6.83 5.86
CA ALA A 238 -21.71 -5.96 6.56
C ALA A 238 -21.95 -6.45 7.99
N TYR A 239 -22.14 -7.76 8.17
CA TYR A 239 -22.31 -8.36 9.48
C TYR A 239 -21.05 -8.23 10.35
N GLN A 240 -19.86 -8.44 9.79
CA GLN A 240 -18.58 -8.25 10.51
C GLN A 240 -18.41 -6.80 10.99
N HIS A 241 -18.65 -5.82 10.12
CA HIS A 241 -18.59 -4.42 10.48
C HIS A 241 -19.67 -4.07 11.52
N TYR A 242 -20.90 -4.56 11.37
CA TYR A 242 -21.96 -4.37 12.36
C TYR A 242 -21.53 -4.85 13.76
N GLN A 243 -20.95 -6.06 13.87
CA GLN A 243 -20.47 -6.58 15.14
C GLN A 243 -19.34 -5.73 15.73
N THR A 244 -18.35 -5.33 14.91
CA THR A 244 -17.23 -4.51 15.40
C THR A 244 -17.69 -3.13 15.85
N PHE A 245 -18.57 -2.48 15.09
CA PHE A 245 -19.08 -1.15 15.43
C PHE A 245 -19.95 -1.19 16.70
N THR A 246 -20.84 -2.18 16.83
CA THR A 246 -21.69 -2.35 18.02
C THR A 246 -20.89 -2.69 19.29
N ALA A 247 -19.72 -3.33 19.14
CA ALA A 247 -18.86 -3.65 20.27
C ALA A 247 -17.96 -2.47 20.69
N ARG A 248 -17.69 -1.51 19.79
CA ARG A 248 -16.77 -0.38 20.02
C ARG A 248 -17.48 0.93 20.37
N LEU A 249 -18.72 1.15 19.89
CA LEU A 249 -19.55 2.34 20.10
C LEU A 249 -20.68 2.03 21.07
#